data_AF-A0A956KZ99-F1
#
_entry.id   AF-A0A956KZ99-F1
#
_cell.length_a   1.000
_cell.length_b   1.000
_cell.length_c   1.000
_cell.angle_alpha   90.00
_cell.angle_beta   90.00
_cell.angle_gamma   90.00
#
_symmetry.space_group_name_H-M   'P 1'
#
loop_
_entity.id
_entity.type
_entity.pdbx_description
1 polymer ?
#
loop_
_entity_poly.entity_id
_entity_poly.type
_entity_poly.pdbx_seq_one_letter_code
_entity_poly.pdbx_strand_id
1 'polypeptide(L)'
;MTRHAAMPSTSVPVHEPAHEPACVPEPRYGATVGTLVGLGEDVAPVVEFEGHGGQVVQRSALTAIPLDPSAVGHPVVLMYVGGDPARPIITGCIPPGLVTPKRKTRTHTLMLDGREVELLADTTLTLRCGKASITLTREGRIVLRGTDLVSHASGVNRIRGGTIKLN
;
A
#
# COMPACT_ATOMS: atom_id res chain seq x y z
N MET A 1 -45.82 75.86 -39.45
CA MET A 1 -44.75 76.36 -38.57
C MET A 1 -45.25 76.14 -37.16
N THR A 2 -44.68 75.31 -36.28
CA THR A 2 -43.27 74.98 -36.07
C THR A 2 -43.20 73.62 -35.36
N ARG A 3 -42.20 72.82 -35.73
CA ARG A 3 -41.86 71.48 -35.21
C ARG A 3 -41.66 71.51 -33.68
N HIS A 4 -42.17 70.50 -32.97
CA HIS A 4 -41.69 70.14 -31.64
C HIS A 4 -41.08 68.74 -31.73
N ALA A 5 -39.76 68.68 -31.59
CA ALA A 5 -38.97 67.47 -31.67
C ALA A 5 -39.02 66.72 -30.33
N ALA A 6 -39.27 65.41 -30.41
CA ALA A 6 -39.13 64.48 -29.31
C ALA A 6 -37.64 64.28 -28.97
N MET A 7 -37.32 64.28 -27.67
CA MET A 7 -36.03 63.86 -27.12
C MET A 7 -36.27 62.68 -26.16
N PRO A 8 -35.31 61.74 -26.05
CA PRO A 8 -35.59 60.36 -25.71
C PRO A 8 -35.45 60.03 -24.21
N SER A 9 -36.12 58.95 -23.83
CA SER A 9 -36.06 58.27 -22.54
C SER A 9 -34.66 57.72 -22.23
N THR A 10 -34.03 58.22 -21.17
CA THR A 10 -32.79 57.65 -20.64
C THR A 10 -33.11 56.68 -19.51
N SER A 11 -33.23 55.39 -19.85
CA SER A 11 -33.25 54.28 -18.89
C SER A 11 -31.84 54.05 -18.36
N VAL A 12 -31.64 54.25 -17.06
CA VAL A 12 -30.40 53.85 -16.36
C VAL A 12 -30.42 52.33 -16.17
N PRO A 13 -29.36 51.58 -16.55
CA PRO A 13 -29.30 50.15 -16.31
C PRO A 13 -28.78 49.81 -14.89
N VAL A 14 -29.26 48.66 -14.43
CA VAL A 14 -29.07 47.93 -13.17
C VAL A 14 -27.60 47.73 -12.75
N HIS A 15 -27.32 47.74 -11.45
CA HIS A 15 -26.16 47.05 -10.87
C HIS A 15 -26.62 46.15 -9.72
N GLU A 16 -27.05 44.93 -10.07
CA GLU A 16 -27.06 43.80 -9.15
C GLU A 16 -25.59 43.46 -8.82
N PRO A 17 -25.23 43.20 -7.56
CA PRO A 17 -23.90 42.74 -7.24
C PRO A 17 -23.66 41.40 -7.93
N ALA A 18 -22.71 41.40 -8.86
CA ALA A 18 -22.23 40.21 -9.53
C ALA A 18 -21.83 39.17 -8.48
N HIS A 19 -22.59 38.07 -8.41
CA HIS A 19 -22.12 36.85 -7.80
C HIS A 19 -20.90 36.43 -8.63
N GLU A 20 -19.69 36.63 -8.09
CA GLU A 20 -18.48 36.10 -8.70
C GLU A 20 -18.73 34.62 -8.98
N PRO A 21 -18.62 34.16 -10.24
CA PRO A 21 -18.75 32.74 -10.51
C PRO A 21 -17.65 32.04 -9.72
N ALA A 22 -18.06 31.25 -8.73
CA ALA A 22 -17.14 30.41 -7.98
C ALA A 22 -16.26 29.69 -9.01
N CYS A 23 -14.96 29.98 -8.94
CA CYS A 23 -13.96 29.48 -9.87
C CYS A 23 -14.15 27.97 -10.01
N VAL A 24 -14.71 27.53 -11.13
CA VAL A 24 -14.93 26.11 -11.40
C VAL A 24 -13.53 25.56 -11.66
N PRO A 25 -12.97 24.74 -10.75
CA PRO A 25 -11.61 24.26 -10.94
C PRO A 25 -11.58 23.46 -12.25
N GLU A 26 -10.62 23.76 -13.13
CA GLU A 26 -10.46 23.01 -14.37
C GLU A 26 -10.36 21.50 -14.06
N PRO A 27 -11.18 20.64 -14.70
CA PRO A 27 -11.20 19.23 -14.38
C PRO A 27 -9.82 18.60 -14.66
N ARG A 28 -9.27 17.91 -13.67
CA ARG A 28 -7.99 17.19 -13.82
C ARG A 28 -8.25 15.78 -14.32
N TYR A 29 -8.07 15.56 -15.61
CA TYR A 29 -8.15 14.23 -16.23
C TYR A 29 -6.83 13.44 -16.20
N GLY A 30 -5.80 13.96 -15.53
CA GLY A 30 -4.49 13.32 -15.38
C GLY A 30 -4.28 12.65 -14.02
N ALA A 31 -3.33 11.71 -13.95
CA ALA A 31 -2.86 11.15 -12.69
C ALA A 31 -1.95 12.15 -11.97
N THR A 32 -2.10 12.26 -10.65
CA THR A 32 -1.21 13.07 -9.79
C THR A 32 -0.55 12.18 -8.75
N VAL A 33 0.64 12.55 -8.30
CA VAL A 33 1.33 11.88 -7.19
C VAL A 33 1.02 12.64 -5.90
N GLY A 34 0.52 11.95 -4.90
CA GLY A 34 0.37 12.42 -3.54
C GLY A 34 1.16 11.56 -2.56
N THR A 35 1.02 11.83 -1.27
CA THR A 35 1.56 11.04 -0.17
C THR A 35 0.41 10.49 0.66
N LEU A 36 0.43 9.19 0.96
CA LEU A 36 -0.53 8.61 1.90
C LEU A 36 -0.16 9.07 3.32
N VAL A 37 -0.96 9.92 3.96
CA VAL A 37 -0.66 10.45 5.30
C VAL A 37 -1.29 9.63 6.42
N GLY A 38 -2.30 8.82 6.12
CA GLY A 38 -2.88 7.91 7.09
C GLY A 38 -3.90 6.95 6.49
N LEU A 39 -4.18 5.89 7.24
CA LEU A 39 -5.33 5.03 7.03
C LEU A 39 -6.35 5.43 8.10
N GLY A 40 -7.40 6.18 7.72
CA GLY A 40 -8.38 6.68 8.69
C GLY A 40 -9.04 5.53 9.47
N GLU A 41 -9.50 5.82 10.68
CA GLU A 41 -10.08 4.83 11.61
C GLU A 41 -11.34 4.14 11.03
N ASP A 42 -12.09 4.83 10.16
CA ASP A 42 -13.36 4.37 9.58
C ASP A 42 -13.34 4.26 8.03
N VAL A 43 -12.32 3.59 7.47
CA VAL A 43 -12.30 3.02 6.10
C VAL A 43 -11.86 3.97 4.95
N ALA A 44 -11.65 5.27 5.18
CA ALA A 44 -11.10 6.16 4.14
C ALA A 44 -9.63 6.54 4.41
N PRO A 45 -8.66 6.14 3.55
CA PRO A 45 -7.30 6.66 3.62
C PRO A 45 -7.26 8.17 3.43
N VAL A 46 -6.30 8.83 4.06
CA VAL A 46 -6.07 10.27 3.92
C VAL A 46 -4.81 10.47 3.09
N VAL A 47 -4.91 11.30 2.05
CA VAL A 47 -3.81 11.61 1.14
C VAL A 47 -3.53 13.11 1.13
N GLU A 48 -2.26 13.45 1.01
CA GLU A 48 -1.76 14.80 0.83
C GLU A 48 -1.22 14.96 -0.59
N PHE A 49 -1.62 16.02 -1.30
CA PHE A 49 -1.12 16.28 -2.65
C PHE A 49 -1.26 17.76 -3.00
N GLU A 50 -0.59 18.18 -4.08
CA GLU A 50 -0.73 19.53 -4.62
C GLU A 50 -2.09 19.71 -5.32
N GLY A 51 -2.97 20.43 -4.65
CA GLY A 51 -4.28 20.82 -5.14
C GLY A 51 -4.22 21.90 -6.22
N HIS A 52 -5.34 22.58 -6.42
CA HIS A 52 -5.44 23.65 -7.40
C HIS A 52 -4.59 24.87 -6.95
N GLY A 53 -3.81 25.45 -7.85
CA GLY A 53 -2.94 26.59 -7.54
C GLY A 53 -1.66 26.26 -6.74
N GLY A 54 -1.25 24.99 -6.66
CA GLY A 54 -0.02 24.57 -5.98
C GLY A 54 -0.12 24.51 -4.45
N GLN A 55 -1.33 24.67 -3.89
CA GLN A 55 -1.54 24.48 -2.46
C GLN A 55 -1.53 23.00 -2.09
N VAL A 56 -0.76 22.64 -1.08
CA VAL A 56 -0.76 21.29 -0.51
C VAL A 56 -2.04 21.12 0.31
N VAL A 57 -2.85 20.11 -0.02
CA VAL A 57 -4.12 19.82 0.65
C VAL A 57 -4.19 18.36 1.07
N GLN A 58 -4.87 18.11 2.19
CA GLN A 58 -5.18 16.76 2.67
C GLN A 58 -6.65 16.42 2.42
N ARG A 59 -6.92 15.26 1.85
CA ARG A 59 -8.27 14.78 1.56
C ARG A 59 -8.40 13.30 1.84
N SER A 60 -9.59 12.90 2.30
CA SER A 60 -9.98 11.50 2.31
C SER A 60 -10.10 11.01 0.86
N ALA A 61 -9.51 9.86 0.57
CA ALA A 61 -9.54 9.23 -0.74
C ALA A 61 -10.31 7.90 -0.68
N LEU A 62 -10.91 7.54 -1.81
CA LEU A 62 -11.26 6.15 -2.05
C LEU A 62 -9.99 5.37 -2.42
N THR A 63 -10.03 4.05 -2.29
CA THR A 63 -8.94 3.20 -2.76
C THR A 63 -9.46 2.12 -3.70
N ALA A 64 -8.78 1.95 -4.83
CA ALA A 64 -9.02 0.85 -5.77
C ALA A 64 -8.09 -0.35 -5.52
N ILE A 65 -7.14 -0.22 -4.59
CA ILE A 65 -6.16 -1.25 -4.22
C ILE A 65 -6.17 -1.49 -2.70
N PRO A 66 -5.75 -2.68 -2.23
CA PRO A 66 -5.49 -2.86 -0.81
C PRO A 66 -4.31 -1.98 -0.37
N LEU A 67 -4.45 -1.32 0.78
CA LEU A 67 -3.39 -0.49 1.37
C LEU A 67 -2.85 -1.19 2.62
N ASP A 68 -1.53 -1.38 2.65
CA ASP A 68 -0.81 -1.85 3.82
C ASP A 68 -0.49 -0.67 4.75
N PRO A 69 -0.57 -0.80 6.08
CA PRO A 69 -0.17 0.26 7.01
C PRO A 69 1.25 0.80 6.79
N SER A 70 2.16 -0.03 6.27
CA SER A 70 3.52 0.41 5.89
C SER A 70 3.57 1.39 4.71
N ALA A 71 2.48 1.54 3.96
CA ALA A 71 2.38 2.50 2.86
C ALA A 71 2.21 3.95 3.35
N VAL A 72 1.88 4.18 4.62
CA VAL A 72 1.82 5.53 5.20
C VAL A 72 3.18 6.21 5.07
N GLY A 73 3.19 7.47 4.66
CA GLY A 73 4.37 8.27 4.33
C GLY A 73 4.93 8.03 2.92
N HIS A 74 4.36 7.12 2.12
CA HIS A 74 4.86 6.82 0.77
C HIS A 74 4.06 7.51 -0.34
N PRO A 75 4.68 7.75 -1.51
CA PRO A 75 3.97 8.34 -2.62
C PRO A 75 2.92 7.37 -3.19
N VAL A 76 1.75 7.91 -3.51
CA VAL A 76 0.62 7.20 -4.11
C VAL A 76 0.16 7.91 -5.37
N VAL A 77 -0.36 7.14 -6.32
CA VAL A 77 -0.95 7.64 -7.55
C VAL A 77 -2.43 7.88 -7.32
N LEU A 78 -2.85 9.12 -7.59
CA LEU A 78 -4.22 9.60 -7.43
C LEU A 78 -4.87 9.82 -8.79
N MET A 79 -6.10 9.37 -8.91
CA MET A 79 -7.05 9.76 -9.95
C MET A 79 -8.24 10.49 -9.30
N TYR A 80 -9.02 11.23 -10.08
CA TYR A 80 -10.08 12.10 -9.55
C TYR A 80 -11.43 11.77 -10.17
N VAL A 81 -12.46 11.57 -9.35
CA VAL A 81 -13.81 11.22 -9.82
C VAL A 81 -14.36 12.42 -10.60
N GLY A 82 -14.62 12.24 -11.90
CA GLY A 82 -15.09 13.33 -12.76
C GLY A 82 -14.10 14.49 -12.91
N GLY A 83 -12.81 14.26 -12.59
CA GLY A 83 -11.77 15.28 -12.61
C GLY A 83 -11.77 16.23 -11.40
N ASP A 84 -12.56 15.94 -10.35
CA ASP A 84 -12.66 16.76 -9.14
C ASP A 84 -11.56 16.43 -8.12
N PRO A 85 -10.61 17.36 -7.84
CA PRO A 85 -9.57 17.17 -6.84
C PRO A 85 -10.08 16.96 -5.41
N ALA A 86 -11.31 17.37 -5.10
CA ALA A 86 -11.91 17.10 -3.80
C ALA A 86 -12.29 15.61 -3.61
N ARG A 87 -12.28 14.82 -4.69
CA ARG A 87 -12.71 13.41 -4.71
C ARG A 87 -11.62 12.49 -5.27
N PRO A 88 -10.47 12.34 -4.58
CA PRO A 88 -9.38 11.48 -5.02
C PRO A 88 -9.69 9.98 -4.85
N ILE A 89 -9.12 9.17 -5.75
CA ILE A 89 -9.06 7.71 -5.70
C ILE A 89 -7.59 7.29 -5.80
N ILE A 90 -7.12 6.50 -4.85
CA ILE A 90 -5.81 5.85 -4.90
C ILE A 90 -5.89 4.68 -5.89
N THR A 91 -5.08 4.72 -6.94
CA THR A 91 -5.01 3.65 -7.95
C THR A 91 -3.71 2.86 -7.92
N GLY A 92 -2.70 3.35 -7.19
CA GLY A 92 -1.41 2.68 -7.04
C GLY A 92 -0.56 3.28 -5.92
N CYS A 93 0.36 2.49 -5.38
CA CYS A 93 1.44 2.97 -4.52
C CYS A 93 2.74 2.99 -5.32
N ILE A 94 3.61 3.97 -5.08
CA ILE A 94 4.95 4.05 -5.66
C ILE A 94 5.96 3.58 -4.61
N PRO A 95 6.53 2.37 -4.75
CA PRO A 95 7.55 1.89 -3.84
C PRO A 95 8.77 2.83 -3.80
N PRO A 96 9.36 3.08 -2.62
CA PRO A 96 10.61 3.80 -2.53
C PRO A 96 11.71 2.98 -3.23
N GLY A 97 12.33 3.56 -4.26
CA GLY A 97 13.50 2.97 -4.92
C GLY A 97 13.22 2.14 -6.17
N LEU A 98 12.22 2.49 -7.00
CA LEU A 98 12.09 1.98 -8.37
C LEU A 98 13.18 2.54 -9.30
N VAL A 99 14.44 2.21 -8.99
CA VAL A 99 15.53 2.16 -9.98
C VAL A 99 16.44 0.99 -9.58
N THR A 100 16.47 -0.01 -10.47
CA THR A 100 17.20 -1.29 -10.46
C THR A 100 16.53 -2.45 -9.69
N PRO A 101 16.28 -3.60 -10.36
CA PRO A 101 15.96 -4.85 -9.68
C PRO A 101 17.26 -5.41 -9.07
N LYS A 102 17.79 -4.73 -8.05
CA LYS A 102 18.76 -5.37 -7.17
C LYS A 102 17.98 -6.39 -6.36
N ARG A 103 18.18 -7.67 -6.72
CA ARG A 103 17.86 -8.83 -5.89
C ARG A 103 18.31 -8.50 -4.47
N LYS A 104 17.38 -8.00 -3.63
CA LYS A 104 17.63 -7.81 -2.22
C LYS A 104 18.04 -9.18 -1.72
N THR A 105 19.32 -9.35 -1.40
CA THR A 105 19.75 -10.34 -0.42
C THR A 105 18.89 -10.07 0.80
N ARG A 106 17.82 -10.83 0.92
CA ARG A 106 16.93 -10.81 2.07
C ARG A 106 17.78 -11.26 3.24
N THR A 107 18.26 -10.31 4.03
CA THR A 107 18.73 -10.61 5.37
C THR A 107 17.48 -11.01 6.15
N HIS A 108 17.20 -12.30 6.19
CA HIS A 108 16.12 -12.85 6.99
C HIS A 108 16.66 -13.07 8.40
N THR A 109 16.52 -12.07 9.26
CA THR A 109 16.64 -12.29 10.70
C THR A 109 15.26 -12.65 11.21
N LEU A 110 15.08 -13.92 11.60
CA LEU A 110 13.88 -14.41 12.28
C LEU A 110 14.20 -14.48 13.76
N MET A 111 13.70 -13.53 14.55
CA MET A 111 13.76 -13.60 16.02
C MET A 111 12.41 -14.05 16.55
N LEU A 112 12.41 -15.08 17.39
CA LEU A 112 11.22 -15.70 17.95
C LEU A 112 11.36 -15.67 19.47
N ASP A 113 10.85 -14.61 20.11
CA ASP A 113 10.88 -14.42 21.57
C ASP A 113 9.59 -14.94 22.24
N GLY A 114 9.02 -16.01 21.71
CA GLY A 114 7.82 -16.65 22.22
C GLY A 114 8.14 -17.72 23.26
N ARG A 115 7.21 -17.95 24.20
CA ARG A 115 7.26 -19.15 25.07
C ARG A 115 7.06 -20.44 24.26
N GLU A 116 6.40 -20.36 23.11
CA GLU A 116 6.11 -21.48 22.21
C GLU A 116 5.98 -20.99 20.75
N VAL A 117 6.42 -21.80 19.78
CA VAL A 117 6.34 -21.52 18.34
C VAL A 117 5.89 -22.78 17.60
N GLU A 118 4.82 -22.67 16.81
CA GLU A 118 4.27 -23.77 16.00
C GLU A 118 4.36 -23.46 14.51
N LEU A 119 4.90 -24.40 13.72
CA LEU A 119 5.02 -24.30 12.25
C LEU A 119 4.17 -25.39 11.59
N LEU A 120 3.07 -24.99 10.95
CA LEU A 120 2.12 -25.88 10.28
C LEU A 120 2.30 -25.86 8.76
N ALA A 121 2.14 -27.03 8.13
CA ALA A 121 2.13 -27.18 6.68
C ALA A 121 1.22 -28.34 6.27
N ASP A 122 0.38 -28.14 5.24
CA ASP A 122 -0.61 -29.15 4.81
C ASP A 122 0.01 -30.37 4.12
N THR A 123 1.23 -30.22 3.58
CA THR A 123 1.87 -31.27 2.77
C THR A 123 3.32 -31.50 3.18
N THR A 124 4.16 -30.46 3.19
CA THR A 124 5.58 -30.59 3.53
C THR A 124 6.13 -29.34 4.21
N LEU A 125 6.94 -29.53 5.25
CA LEU A 125 7.72 -28.46 5.90
C LEU A 125 9.21 -28.75 5.68
N THR A 126 9.94 -27.85 5.01
CA THR A 126 11.39 -28.01 4.76
C THR A 126 12.18 -26.82 5.27
N LEU A 127 13.17 -27.07 6.12
CA LEU A 127 14.20 -26.12 6.54
C LEU A 127 15.48 -26.45 5.78
N ARG A 128 15.97 -25.54 4.93
CA ARG A 128 17.14 -25.78 4.06
C ARG A 128 18.26 -24.78 4.29
N CYS A 129 19.48 -25.29 4.42
CA CYS A 129 20.70 -24.49 4.47
C CYS A 129 21.76 -25.13 3.55
N GLY A 130 21.95 -24.55 2.35
CA GLY A 130 22.87 -25.10 1.36
C GLY A 130 22.55 -26.55 0.95
N LYS A 131 23.48 -27.47 1.27
CA LYS A 131 23.35 -28.92 1.02
C LYS A 131 22.57 -29.66 2.11
N ALA A 132 22.32 -29.03 3.26
CA ALA A 132 21.60 -29.62 4.37
C ALA A 132 20.10 -29.29 4.32
N SER A 133 19.27 -30.23 4.74
CA SER A 133 17.82 -30.03 4.87
C SER A 133 17.19 -30.90 5.95
N ILE A 134 16.21 -30.34 6.65
CA ILE A 134 15.26 -31.05 7.51
C ILE A 134 13.90 -30.97 6.82
N THR A 135 13.31 -32.11 6.47
CA THR A 135 12.01 -32.17 5.78
C THR A 135 11.04 -33.05 6.54
N LEU A 136 9.87 -32.49 6.87
CA LEU A 136 8.71 -33.19 7.40
C LEU A 136 7.67 -33.32 6.27
N THR A 137 6.99 -34.46 6.22
CA THR A 137 5.97 -34.79 5.22
C THR A 137 4.65 -35.12 5.88
N ARG A 138 3.54 -34.96 5.14
CA ARG A 138 2.18 -35.28 5.61
C ARG A 138 2.03 -36.74 6.07
N GLU A 139 2.82 -37.67 5.54
CA GLU A 139 2.80 -39.09 5.92
C GLU A 139 3.55 -39.35 7.25
N GLY A 140 4.07 -38.31 7.91
CA GLY A 140 4.81 -38.42 9.16
C GLY A 140 6.28 -38.82 8.98
N ARG A 141 6.79 -38.87 7.74
CA ARG A 141 8.21 -39.12 7.48
C ARG A 141 9.02 -37.85 7.74
N ILE A 142 10.09 -37.99 8.52
CA ILE A 142 11.11 -36.96 8.76
C ILE A 142 12.40 -37.38 8.05
N VAL A 143 12.97 -36.49 7.25
CA VAL A 143 14.23 -36.71 6.52
C VAL A 143 15.25 -35.66 6.93
N LEU A 144 16.39 -36.12 7.44
CA LEU A 144 17.56 -35.30 7.77
C LEU A 144 18.63 -35.56 6.69
N ARG A 145 19.04 -34.51 5.98
CA ARG A 145 20.13 -34.56 4.99
C ARG A 145 21.20 -33.56 5.37
N GLY A 146 22.45 -33.99 5.26
CA GLY A 146 23.64 -33.18 5.50
C GLY A 146 24.88 -33.98 5.10
N THR A 147 26.04 -33.32 5.09
CA THR A 147 27.32 -34.03 5.01
C THR A 147 27.62 -34.79 6.29
N ASP A 148 27.25 -34.18 7.42
CA ASP A 148 27.48 -34.70 8.76
C ASP A 148 26.23 -34.47 9.62
N LEU A 149 25.93 -35.40 10.52
CA LEU A 149 24.87 -35.27 11.52
C LEU A 149 25.48 -35.49 12.90
N VAL A 150 25.56 -34.41 13.69
CA VAL A 150 26.08 -34.45 15.06
C VAL A 150 24.90 -34.36 16.03
N SER A 151 24.66 -35.43 16.79
CA SER A 151 23.64 -35.47 17.84
C SER A 151 24.31 -35.48 19.21
N HIS A 152 24.29 -34.34 19.90
CA HIS A 152 24.91 -34.19 21.22
C HIS A 152 23.84 -34.04 22.31
N ALA A 153 23.93 -34.85 23.37
CA ALA A 153 23.08 -34.74 24.56
C ALA A 153 23.97 -34.84 25.81
N SER A 154 23.68 -34.01 26.82
CA SER A 154 24.31 -34.12 28.15
C SER A 154 23.82 -35.34 28.94
N GLY A 155 22.62 -35.82 28.62
CA GLY A 155 22.05 -37.07 29.12
C GLY A 155 22.14 -38.19 28.09
N VAL A 156 21.04 -38.91 27.89
CA VAL A 156 20.98 -40.02 26.92
C VAL A 156 20.28 -39.61 25.63
N ASN A 157 20.89 -39.96 24.49
CA ASN A 157 20.20 -39.95 23.20
C ASN A 157 19.38 -41.24 23.07
N ARG A 158 18.05 -41.15 23.19
CA ARG A 158 17.17 -42.32 23.15
C ARG A 158 16.51 -42.47 21.78
N ILE A 159 16.88 -43.54 21.07
CA ILE A 159 16.29 -43.90 19.77
C ILE A 159 15.39 -45.13 20.00
N ARG A 160 14.13 -45.05 19.54
CA ARG A 160 13.16 -46.16 19.61
C ARG A 160 12.52 -46.34 18.24
N GLY A 161 12.34 -47.59 17.84
CA GLY A 161 11.64 -47.95 16.61
C GLY A 161 11.52 -49.46 16.51
N GLY A 162 10.53 -49.95 15.76
CA GLY A 162 10.38 -51.40 15.51
C GLY A 162 11.59 -52.00 14.79
N THR A 163 12.37 -51.18 14.08
CA THR A 163 13.67 -51.55 13.51
C THR A 163 14.57 -50.33 13.45
N ILE A 164 15.84 -50.50 13.82
CA ILE A 164 16.89 -49.49 13.64
C ILE A 164 17.91 -50.09 12.67
N LYS A 165 18.07 -49.46 11.50
CA LYS A 165 19.08 -49.84 10.52
C LYS A 165 20.26 -48.88 10.66
N LEU A 166 21.38 -49.41 11.13
CA LEU A 166 22.67 -48.73 11.19
C LEU A 166 23.56 -49.43 10.16
N ASN A 167 24.11 -48.64 9.24
CA ASN A 167 25.07 -49.07 8.23
C ASN A 167 26.36 -48.29 8.42
#